data_AF-U6DYQ3-F1
#
_entry.id   AF-U6DYQ3-F1
#
_cell.length_a   1.000
_cell.length_b   1.000
_cell.length_c   1.000
_cell.angle_alpha   90.00
_cell.angle_beta   90.00
_cell.angle_gamma   90.00
#
_symmetry.space_group_name_H-M   'P 1'
#
loop_
_entity.id
_entity.type
_entity.pdbx_description
1 polymer ?
#
loop_
_entity_poly.entity_id
_entity_poly.type
_entity_poly.pdbx_seq_one_letter_code
_entity_poly.pdbx_strand_id
1 'polypeptide(L)'
;GIRATCSEIILRQEVLKDGFHRDLLIKVKFGESIEDLQTCRLLIKQYIPTGLFVDPYELASLRERNITEAVMVSEDFNIEAPNYLSKESEVLIYARQDSQCIDCFQAFLPVHYRYHRPHSKDGETFIVVNNPDLLMYCDQEFPILKCWAQSQVAAPCALKNKDICQWNNMKYKSVYKNVTLQVPVGLTIHTSLVCSVTLLITILCSTLILVAVFKYGHFSL
;
A
#
# COMPACT_ATOMS: atom_id res chain seq x y z
N GLY A 1 39.87 10.37 -20.40
CA GLY A 1 38.68 10.59 -19.56
C GLY A 1 37.89 9.30 -19.53
N ILE A 2 37.82 8.65 -18.37
CA ILE A 2 37.06 7.42 -18.19
C ILE A 2 35.58 7.83 -18.21
N ARG A 3 34.82 7.36 -19.22
CA ARG A 3 33.36 7.50 -19.21
C ARG A 3 32.86 6.68 -18.03
N ALA A 4 32.30 7.34 -17.02
CA ALA A 4 31.56 6.65 -15.96
C ALA A 4 30.41 5.87 -16.63
N THR A 5 30.49 4.55 -16.58
CA THR A 5 29.40 3.67 -16.97
C THR A 5 28.36 3.73 -15.87
N CYS A 6 27.26 4.43 -16.09
CA CYS A 6 26.18 4.51 -15.11
C CYS A 6 25.61 3.11 -14.87
N SER A 7 25.73 2.61 -13.64
CA SER A 7 25.11 1.37 -13.20
C SER A 7 23.58 1.51 -13.14
N GLU A 8 22.85 0.42 -13.34
CA GLU A 8 21.39 0.45 -13.39
C GLU A 8 20.78 0.10 -12.02
N ILE A 9 19.74 0.85 -11.60
CA ILE A 9 18.91 0.49 -10.45
C ILE A 9 17.83 -0.48 -10.92
N ILE A 10 17.70 -1.62 -10.25
CA ILE A 10 16.69 -2.64 -10.53
C ILE A 10 15.65 -2.66 -9.41
N LEU A 11 14.39 -2.43 -9.76
CA LEU A 11 13.23 -2.54 -8.87
C LEU A 11 12.51 -3.87 -9.11
N ARG A 12 12.19 -4.57 -8.03
CA ARG A 12 11.27 -5.72 -8.03
C ARG A 12 10.19 -5.48 -6.99
N GLN A 13 8.94 -5.47 -7.44
CA GLN A 13 7.77 -5.33 -6.59
C GLN A 13 6.94 -6.61 -6.68
N GLU A 14 6.53 -7.12 -5.52
CA GLU A 14 5.80 -8.38 -5.37
C GLU A 14 4.70 -8.23 -4.33
N VAL A 15 3.64 -9.03 -4.49
CA VAL A 15 2.63 -9.16 -3.45
C VAL A 15 2.68 -10.56 -2.86
N LEU A 16 2.73 -10.64 -1.54
CA LEU A 16 2.80 -11.87 -0.76
C LEU A 16 1.51 -12.06 0.06
N LYS A 17 1.44 -13.23 0.72
CA LYS A 17 0.28 -13.76 1.47
C LYS A 17 -0.94 -14.04 0.59
N ASP A 18 -1.88 -14.78 1.14
CA ASP A 18 -3.20 -15.07 0.57
C ASP A 18 -4.32 -14.42 1.38
N GLY A 19 -5.47 -14.17 0.74
CA GLY A 19 -6.67 -13.58 1.37
C GLY A 19 -6.86 -12.08 1.07
N PHE A 20 -7.57 -11.39 1.97
CA PHE A 20 -7.89 -9.96 1.83
C PHE A 20 -6.82 -9.03 2.43
N HIS A 21 -5.94 -9.58 3.25
CA HIS A 21 -4.74 -8.92 3.77
C HIS A 21 -3.55 -9.45 2.98
N ARG A 22 -2.85 -8.56 2.29
CA ARG A 22 -1.70 -8.84 1.44
C ARG A 22 -0.50 -8.00 1.88
N ASP A 23 0.69 -8.49 1.54
CA ASP A 23 1.93 -7.75 1.82
C ASP A 23 2.56 -7.28 0.52
N LEU A 24 2.77 -5.98 0.37
CA LEU A 24 3.54 -5.44 -0.73
C LEU A 24 5.02 -5.40 -0.35
N LEU A 25 5.81 -6.24 -1.02
CA LEU A 25 7.26 -6.31 -0.84
C LEU A 25 7.94 -5.61 -2.00
N ILE A 26 8.75 -4.60 -1.69
CA ILE A 26 9.48 -3.80 -2.67
C ILE A 26 10.96 -3.99 -2.41
N LYS A 27 11.69 -4.49 -3.40
CA LYS A 27 13.14 -4.69 -3.37
C LYS A 27 13.80 -3.83 -4.43
N VAL A 28 14.82 -3.10 -4.03
CA VAL A 28 15.62 -2.23 -4.90
C VAL A 28 17.06 -2.69 -4.82
N LYS A 29 17.67 -2.98 -5.96
CA LYS A 29 19.08 -3.36 -6.08
C LYS A 29 19.84 -2.32 -6.89
N PHE A 30 20.96 -1.85 -6.39
CA PHE A 30 21.87 -0.96 -7.12
C PHE A 30 22.98 -1.78 -7.79
N GLY A 31 23.51 -1.29 -8.91
CA GLY A 31 24.42 -2.04 -9.77
C GLY A 31 25.91 -1.93 -9.46
N GLU A 32 26.32 -1.07 -8.52
CA GLU A 32 27.72 -0.88 -8.09
C GLU A 32 27.82 -0.91 -6.56
N SER A 33 29.02 -1.23 -6.04
CA SER A 33 29.30 -1.33 -4.60
C SER A 33 28.87 -0.04 -3.89
N ILE A 34 27.85 -0.15 -3.04
CA ILE A 34 27.25 0.89 -2.19
C ILE A 34 28.22 1.27 -1.05
N GLU A 35 29.51 0.89 -1.07
CA GLU A 35 30.48 1.30 -0.05
C GLU A 35 30.45 2.82 0.22
N ASP A 36 30.22 3.63 -0.81
CA ASP A 36 30.05 5.09 -0.71
C ASP A 36 28.64 5.52 -0.26
N LEU A 37 27.61 4.73 -0.55
CA LEU A 37 26.19 5.05 -0.35
C LEU A 37 25.66 4.65 1.04
N GLN A 38 26.52 4.22 1.98
CA GLN A 38 26.13 3.87 3.36
C GLN A 38 25.45 5.03 4.13
N THR A 39 25.72 6.27 3.73
CA THR A 39 25.12 7.48 4.32
C THR A 39 23.81 7.90 3.64
N CYS A 40 23.42 7.20 2.58
CA CYS A 40 22.22 7.53 1.82
C CYS A 40 20.99 6.86 2.41
N ARG A 41 19.86 7.55 2.27
CA ARG A 41 18.54 7.10 2.66
C ARG A 41 17.70 6.95 1.41
N LEU A 42 16.93 5.86 1.37
CA LEU A 42 15.99 5.58 0.29
C LEU A 42 14.57 5.72 0.84
N LEU A 43 13.81 6.60 0.21
CA LEU A 43 12.40 6.79 0.44
C LEU A 43 11.63 6.28 -0.78
N ILE A 44 10.65 5.42 -0.53
CA ILE A 44 9.79 4.83 -1.56
C ILE A 44 8.43 5.49 -1.43
N LYS A 45 8.00 6.20 -2.48
CA LYS A 45 6.66 6.79 -2.56
C LYS A 45 5.74 5.84 -3.33
N GLN A 46 4.88 5.13 -2.61
CA GLN A 46 3.93 4.17 -3.19
C GLN A 46 2.54 4.80 -3.33
N TYR A 47 1.98 4.71 -4.52
CA TYR A 47 0.58 5.04 -4.80
C TYR A 47 -0.30 3.81 -4.54
N ILE A 48 -1.33 3.98 -3.71
CA ILE A 48 -2.26 2.92 -3.30
C ILE A 48 -3.57 3.14 -4.06
N PRO A 49 -3.93 2.24 -5.00
CA PRO A 49 -5.12 2.40 -5.83
C PRO A 49 -6.41 2.27 -5.00
N THR A 50 -7.52 2.75 -5.55
CA THR A 50 -8.83 2.78 -4.86
C THR A 50 -9.38 1.42 -4.47
N GLY A 51 -8.84 0.31 -5.00
CA GLY A 51 -9.18 -1.05 -4.59
C GLY A 51 -8.49 -1.51 -3.31
N LEU A 52 -7.47 -0.78 -2.83
CA LEU A 52 -6.67 -1.12 -1.67
C LEU A 52 -6.75 -0.04 -0.59
N PHE A 53 -6.35 -0.42 0.61
CA PHE A 53 -6.11 0.50 1.71
C PHE A 53 -4.95 0.02 2.57
N VAL A 54 -4.35 0.94 3.30
CA VAL A 54 -3.34 0.65 4.31
C VAL A 54 -3.93 1.01 5.66
N ASP A 55 -3.86 0.10 6.63
CA ASP A 55 -4.39 0.34 7.96
C ASP A 55 -3.40 1.21 8.78
N PRO A 56 -3.77 2.44 9.19
CA PRO A 56 -2.90 3.29 10.01
C PRO A 56 -2.53 2.67 11.35
N TYR A 57 -3.42 1.89 11.96
CA TYR A 57 -3.18 1.25 13.26
C TYR A 57 -2.19 0.10 13.12
N GLU A 58 -2.27 -0.66 12.03
CA GLU A 58 -1.27 -1.66 11.69
C GLU A 58 0.10 -1.04 11.43
N LEU A 59 0.17 0.04 10.63
CA LEU A 59 1.41 0.78 10.40
C LEU A 59 2.02 1.29 11.70
N ALA A 60 1.20 1.82 12.61
CA ALA A 60 1.67 2.28 13.92
C ALA A 60 2.29 1.12 14.73
N SER A 61 1.65 -0.06 14.72
CA SER A 61 2.18 -1.24 15.41
C SER A 61 3.48 -1.76 14.78
N LEU A 62 3.57 -1.81 13.45
CA LEU A 62 4.79 -2.21 12.73
C LEU A 62 5.94 -1.25 13.00
N ARG A 63 5.65 0.04 13.14
CA ARG A 63 6.62 1.06 13.52
C ARG A 63 7.13 0.84 14.94
N GLU A 64 6.26 0.59 15.90
CA GLU A 64 6.66 0.32 17.30
C GLU A 64 7.58 -0.89 17.41
N ARG A 65 7.38 -1.89 16.55
CA ARG A 65 8.21 -3.10 16.48
C ARG A 65 9.48 -2.93 15.63
N ASN A 66 9.73 -1.73 15.11
CA ASN A 66 10.80 -1.46 14.15
C ASN A 66 10.79 -2.49 13.00
N ILE A 67 9.65 -2.78 12.38
CA ILE A 67 9.56 -3.65 11.20
C ILE A 67 9.46 -2.79 9.92
N THR A 68 8.59 -1.79 9.96
CA THR A 68 8.30 -0.91 8.83
C THR A 68 8.19 0.53 9.28
N GLU A 69 8.88 1.42 8.57
CA GLU A 69 8.78 2.86 8.77
C GLU A 69 8.04 3.46 7.58
N ALA A 70 6.73 3.62 7.72
CA ALA A 70 5.88 4.19 6.68
C ALA A 70 4.89 5.20 7.26
N VAL A 71 4.54 6.21 6.46
CA VAL A 71 3.56 7.24 6.80
C VAL A 71 2.64 7.49 5.61
N MET A 72 1.34 7.60 5.90
CA MET A 72 0.36 8.03 4.89
C MET A 72 0.43 9.54 4.72
N VAL A 73 0.35 10.02 3.48
CA VAL A 73 0.42 11.47 3.18
C VAL A 73 -0.91 12.18 3.50
N SER A 74 -2.03 11.47 3.41
CA SER A 74 -3.37 12.00 3.73
C SER A 74 -3.76 11.67 5.16
N GLU A 75 -4.33 12.65 5.87
CA GLU A 75 -4.88 12.47 7.24
C GLU A 75 -6.34 12.01 7.23
N ASP A 76 -7.09 12.25 6.15
CA ASP A 76 -8.48 11.81 6.01
C ASP A 76 -8.55 10.45 5.31
N PHE A 77 -8.55 9.38 6.10
CA PHE A 77 -8.56 8.01 5.61
C PHE A 77 -9.73 7.20 6.18
N ASN A 78 -10.78 7.06 5.38
CA ASN A 78 -11.88 6.17 5.71
C ASN A 78 -11.51 4.71 5.34
N ILE A 79 -11.10 3.93 6.33
CA ILE A 79 -10.79 2.50 6.17
C ILE A 79 -12.02 1.67 5.78
N GLU A 80 -13.22 2.14 6.11
CA GLU A 80 -14.49 1.44 5.86
C GLU A 80 -15.07 1.76 4.47
N ALA A 81 -14.57 2.82 3.81
CA ALA A 81 -15.06 3.22 2.51
C ALA A 81 -14.85 2.13 1.44
N PRO A 82 -15.87 1.82 0.63
CA PRO A 82 -15.74 0.89 -0.48
C PRO A 82 -14.97 1.53 -1.65
N ASN A 83 -14.48 0.68 -2.56
CA ASN A 83 -13.57 1.09 -3.63
C ASN A 83 -14.11 2.24 -4.50
N TYR A 84 -15.41 2.27 -4.76
CA TYR A 84 -16.07 3.25 -5.63
C TYR A 84 -16.29 4.62 -4.97
N LEU A 85 -16.05 4.75 -3.66
CA LEU A 85 -16.05 6.03 -2.94
C LEU A 85 -14.64 6.43 -2.49
N SER A 86 -13.67 5.53 -2.59
CA SER A 86 -12.29 5.78 -2.22
C SER A 86 -11.52 6.52 -3.32
N LYS A 87 -10.50 7.25 -2.89
CA LYS A 87 -9.52 7.91 -3.76
C LYS A 87 -8.17 7.21 -3.64
N GLU A 88 -7.32 7.39 -4.64
CA GLU A 88 -5.93 6.96 -4.56
C GLU A 88 -5.25 7.70 -3.40
N SER A 89 -4.43 6.98 -2.63
CA SER A 89 -3.68 7.53 -1.50
C SER A 89 -2.19 7.27 -1.65
N GLU A 90 -1.37 8.13 -1.08
CA GLU A 90 0.09 8.01 -1.15
C GLU A 90 0.65 7.57 0.20
N VAL A 91 1.63 6.65 0.16
CA VAL A 91 2.38 6.19 1.34
C VAL A 91 3.86 6.37 1.10
N LEU A 92 4.51 7.03 2.05
CA LEU A 92 5.96 7.24 2.08
C LEU A 92 6.58 6.16 2.97
N ILE A 93 7.44 5.32 2.40
CA ILE A 93 8.08 4.19 3.08
C ILE A 93 9.59 4.43 3.13
N TYR A 94 10.15 4.55 4.32
CA TYR A 94 11.59 4.63 4.54
C TYR A 94 12.18 3.22 4.41
N ALA A 95 12.80 2.96 3.27
CA ALA A 95 13.35 1.65 2.95
C ALA A 95 14.60 1.37 3.79
N ARG A 96 14.80 0.09 4.13
CA ARG A 96 15.92 -0.36 4.94
C ARG A 96 16.87 -1.18 4.10
N GLN A 97 18.14 -1.12 4.44
CA GLN A 97 19.13 -1.97 3.80
C GLN A 97 18.84 -3.45 4.10
N ASP A 98 18.98 -4.29 3.08
CA ASP A 98 18.82 -5.74 3.22
C ASP A 98 20.06 -6.33 3.89
N SER A 99 19.87 -7.07 4.99
CA SER A 99 20.99 -7.71 5.69
C SER A 99 21.65 -8.83 4.87
N GLN A 100 20.96 -9.35 3.86
CA GLN A 100 21.46 -10.42 2.99
C GLN A 100 22.11 -9.90 1.70
N CYS A 101 22.02 -8.60 1.42
CA CYS A 101 22.56 -8.00 0.21
C CYS A 101 23.03 -6.55 0.48
N ILE A 102 24.35 -6.35 0.38
CA ILE A 102 25.02 -5.06 0.64
C ILE A 102 24.40 -3.93 -0.19
N ASP A 103 24.11 -4.21 -1.47
CA ASP A 103 23.63 -3.21 -2.42
C ASP A 103 22.10 -3.21 -2.61
N CYS A 104 21.36 -3.76 -1.64
CA CYS A 104 19.92 -3.90 -1.72
C CYS A 104 19.22 -3.14 -0.60
N PHE A 105 18.09 -2.53 -0.96
CA PHE A 105 17.12 -1.99 -0.02
C PHE A 105 15.82 -2.76 -0.16
N GLN A 106 15.12 -2.91 0.94
CA GLN A 106 13.80 -3.52 0.99
C GLN A 106 12.83 -2.68 1.81
N ALA A 107 11.58 -2.71 1.37
CA ALA A 107 10.46 -2.12 2.06
C ALA A 107 9.28 -3.08 2.05
N PHE A 108 8.58 -3.09 3.17
CA PHE A 108 7.39 -3.91 3.39
C PHE A 108 6.22 -2.98 3.67
N LEU A 109 5.07 -3.23 3.06
CA LEU A 109 3.85 -2.46 3.31
C LEU A 109 2.62 -3.39 3.32
N PRO A 110 1.90 -3.51 4.45
CA PRO A 110 0.65 -4.26 4.48
C PRO A 110 -0.43 -3.48 3.72
N VAL A 111 -1.16 -4.19 2.86
CA VAL A 111 -2.28 -3.64 2.08
C VAL A 111 -3.49 -4.56 2.20
N HIS A 112 -4.67 -3.94 2.26
CA HIS A 112 -5.94 -4.63 2.45
C HIS A 112 -6.87 -4.33 1.30
N TYR A 113 -7.65 -5.32 0.88
CA TYR A 113 -8.66 -5.13 -0.16
C TYR A 113 -9.84 -4.33 0.38
N ARG A 114 -10.29 -3.33 -0.38
CA ARG A 114 -11.56 -2.66 -0.13
C ARG A 114 -12.72 -3.48 -0.68
N TYR A 115 -13.93 -3.19 -0.20
CA TYR A 115 -15.14 -3.75 -0.78
C TYR A 115 -15.36 -3.24 -2.20
N HIS A 116 -15.57 -4.17 -3.13
CA HIS A 116 -15.85 -3.88 -4.53
C HIS A 116 -17.33 -4.15 -4.84
N ARG A 117 -17.84 -3.49 -5.89
CA ARG A 117 -19.18 -3.81 -6.39
C ARG A 117 -19.22 -5.21 -7.00
N PRO A 118 -20.37 -5.89 -6.94
CA PRO A 118 -20.55 -7.13 -7.67
C PRO A 118 -20.38 -6.89 -9.17
N HIS A 119 -19.91 -7.91 -9.87
CA HIS A 119 -19.64 -7.86 -11.29
C HIS A 119 -20.63 -8.75 -12.07
N SER A 120 -20.82 -8.46 -13.36
CA SER A 120 -21.91 -9.06 -14.15
C SER A 120 -21.56 -10.40 -14.80
N LYS A 121 -20.27 -10.67 -15.00
CA LYS A 121 -19.79 -11.83 -15.75
C LYS A 121 -18.90 -12.71 -14.89
N ASP A 122 -17.71 -12.20 -14.62
CA ASP A 122 -16.68 -12.90 -13.88
C ASP A 122 -16.79 -12.46 -12.43
N GLY A 123 -16.85 -13.40 -11.49
CA GLY A 123 -16.94 -13.14 -10.04
C GLY A 123 -15.65 -12.58 -9.46
N GLU A 124 -14.92 -11.80 -10.25
CA GLU A 124 -13.58 -11.33 -9.98
C GLU A 124 -13.39 -9.94 -10.56
N THR A 125 -12.56 -9.15 -9.90
CA THR A 125 -12.07 -7.85 -10.37
C THR A 125 -10.57 -7.76 -10.15
N PHE A 126 -9.90 -6.93 -10.93
CA PHE A 126 -8.46 -6.75 -10.85
C PHE A 126 -8.11 -5.36 -10.31
N ILE A 127 -7.14 -5.32 -9.41
CA ILE A 127 -6.53 -4.09 -8.94
C ILE A 127 -5.10 -4.05 -9.46
N VAL A 128 -4.75 -2.95 -10.14
CA VAL A 128 -3.39 -2.72 -10.64
C VAL A 128 -2.66 -1.81 -9.67
N VAL A 129 -1.56 -2.30 -9.11
CA VAL A 129 -0.63 -1.52 -8.29
C VAL A 129 0.56 -1.12 -9.15
N ASN A 130 0.72 0.18 -9.37
CA ASN A 130 1.81 0.72 -10.16
C ASN A 130 3.13 0.71 -9.36
N ASN A 131 4.25 0.75 -10.10
CA ASN A 131 5.56 0.89 -9.49
C ASN A 131 5.68 2.23 -8.74
N PRO A 132 6.38 2.27 -7.59
CA PRO A 132 6.59 3.47 -6.79
C PRO A 132 7.61 4.44 -7.41
N ASP A 133 7.64 5.66 -6.89
CA ASP A 133 8.79 6.56 -7.11
C ASP A 133 9.91 6.21 -6.10
N LEU A 134 11.16 6.19 -6.58
CA LEU A 134 12.34 5.98 -5.74
C LEU A 134 13.02 7.33 -5.49
N LEU A 135 13.03 7.76 -4.24
CA LEU A 135 13.58 9.03 -3.81
C LEU A 135 14.84 8.78 -2.97
N MET A 136 15.98 9.32 -3.40
CA MET A 136 17.25 9.15 -2.69
C MET A 136 17.77 10.47 -2.13
N TYR A 137 18.18 10.44 -0.87
CA TYR A 137 18.83 11.56 -0.18
C TYR A 137 20.14 11.08 0.43
N CYS A 138 21.21 11.84 0.23
CA CYS A 138 22.54 11.54 0.76
C CYS A 138 23.10 12.81 1.40
N ASP A 139 23.85 12.68 2.50
CA ASP A 139 24.51 13.83 3.15
C ASP A 139 25.73 14.33 2.33
N GLN A 140 26.28 13.48 1.46
CA GLN A 140 27.40 13.78 0.60
C GLN A 140 26.98 13.71 -0.88
N GLU A 141 27.63 14.51 -1.71
CA GLU A 141 27.44 14.46 -3.16
C GLU A 141 28.24 13.32 -3.79
N PHE A 142 27.54 12.32 -4.33
CA PHE A 142 28.16 11.24 -5.08
C PHE A 142 27.98 11.45 -6.60
N PRO A 143 29.05 11.28 -7.41
CA PRO A 143 28.95 11.43 -8.87
C PRO A 143 27.89 10.52 -9.52
N ILE A 144 27.69 9.31 -8.97
CA ILE A 144 26.70 8.34 -9.46
C ILE A 144 25.26 8.82 -9.32
N LEU A 145 24.97 9.72 -8.35
CA LEU A 145 23.63 10.31 -8.20
C LEU A 145 23.22 11.09 -9.46
N LYS A 146 24.18 11.72 -10.15
CA LYS A 146 23.91 12.46 -11.39
C LYS A 146 23.46 11.55 -12.53
N CYS A 147 23.81 10.26 -12.49
CA CYS A 147 23.33 9.28 -13.47
C CYS A 147 21.86 8.92 -13.26
N TRP A 148 21.41 8.87 -12.01
CA TRP A 148 20.09 8.36 -11.65
C TRP A 148 19.05 9.48 -11.46
N ALA A 149 19.47 10.64 -10.97
CA ALA A 149 18.58 11.75 -10.67
C ALA A 149 17.90 12.28 -11.94
N GLN A 150 16.57 12.29 -11.92
CA GLN A 150 15.72 12.86 -12.97
C GLN A 150 15.22 14.24 -12.59
N SER A 151 14.83 14.41 -11.32
CA SER A 151 14.30 15.65 -10.77
C SER A 151 14.53 15.70 -9.26
N GLN A 152 14.31 16.86 -8.64
CA GLN A 152 14.26 16.99 -7.19
C GLN A 152 12.83 17.09 -6.70
N VAL A 153 12.54 16.45 -5.58
CA VAL A 153 11.22 16.42 -4.94
C VAL A 153 11.38 16.69 -3.45
N ALA A 154 10.54 17.58 -2.93
CA ALA A 154 10.48 17.89 -1.51
C ALA A 154 9.69 16.80 -0.77
N ALA A 155 10.28 16.18 0.24
CA ALA A 155 9.62 15.20 1.08
C ALA A 155 10.20 15.18 2.51
N PRO A 156 9.45 14.71 3.52
CA PRO A 156 9.92 14.70 4.91
C PRO A 156 11.22 13.92 5.08
N CYS A 157 12.19 14.53 5.75
CA CYS A 157 13.52 13.96 5.96
C CYS A 157 13.47 12.67 6.78
N ALA A 158 12.55 12.59 7.74
CA ALA A 158 12.39 11.44 8.62
C ALA A 158 10.94 11.37 9.10
N LEU A 159 10.49 10.17 9.46
CA LEU A 159 9.10 9.91 9.85
C LEU A 159 8.59 10.80 11.01
N LYS A 160 9.47 11.11 11.99
CA LYS A 160 9.11 11.87 13.20
C LYS A 160 9.38 13.38 13.08
N ASN A 161 10.14 13.79 12.07
CA ASN A 161 10.58 15.17 11.94
C ASN A 161 9.76 15.88 10.86
N LYS A 162 9.38 17.13 11.11
CA LYS A 162 8.65 17.98 10.14
C LYS A 162 9.58 18.63 9.12
N ASP A 163 10.89 18.45 9.27
CA ASP A 163 11.88 18.95 8.32
C ASP A 163 11.68 18.33 6.94
N ILE A 164 11.75 19.18 5.93
CA ILE A 164 11.60 18.83 4.51
C ILE A 164 12.98 18.77 3.88
N CYS A 165 13.29 17.65 3.24
CA CYS A 165 14.54 17.43 2.50
C CYS A 165 14.28 17.51 1.00
N GLN A 166 15.31 17.87 0.24
CA GLN A 166 15.30 17.77 -1.22
C GLN A 166 15.83 16.40 -1.63
N TRP A 167 14.94 15.53 -2.11
CA TRP A 167 15.26 14.18 -2.54
C TRP A 167 15.46 14.14 -4.05
N ASN A 168 16.41 13.33 -4.51
CA ASN A 168 16.55 13.04 -5.93
C ASN A 168 15.56 11.95 -6.33
N ASN A 169 14.67 12.24 -7.27
CA ASN A 169 13.82 11.24 -7.90
C ASN A 169 14.63 10.44 -8.92
N MET A 170 14.66 9.13 -8.75
CA MET A 170 15.63 8.26 -9.40
C MET A 170 15.01 7.51 -10.57
N LYS A 171 15.72 7.46 -11.68
CA LYS A 171 15.41 6.55 -12.79
C LYS A 171 15.86 5.13 -12.44
N TYR A 172 14.98 4.17 -12.66
CA TYR A 172 15.27 2.76 -12.46
C TYR A 172 14.65 1.91 -13.59
N LYS A 173 15.09 0.66 -13.68
CA LYS A 173 14.42 -0.37 -14.46
C LYS A 173 13.63 -1.26 -13.52
N SER A 174 12.36 -1.47 -13.81
CA SER A 174 11.56 -2.45 -13.06
C SER A 174 11.58 -3.79 -13.76
N VAL A 175 11.63 -4.88 -12.97
CA VAL A 175 11.43 -6.25 -13.47
C VAL A 175 10.02 -6.41 -14.03
N TYR A 176 9.02 -5.81 -13.38
CA TYR A 176 7.63 -5.86 -13.79
C TYR A 176 7.06 -4.44 -13.95
N LYS A 177 6.17 -4.23 -14.92
CA LYS A 177 5.57 -2.91 -15.13
C LYS A 177 4.64 -2.49 -13.98
N ASN A 178 3.94 -3.46 -13.41
CA ASN A 178 2.98 -3.31 -12.33
C ASN A 178 2.72 -4.68 -11.68
N VAL A 179 2.06 -4.67 -10.53
CA VAL A 179 1.54 -5.88 -9.89
C VAL A 179 0.02 -5.87 -9.98
N THR A 180 -0.57 -6.99 -10.38
CA THR A 180 -2.03 -7.14 -10.47
C THR A 180 -2.54 -8.07 -9.38
N LEU A 181 -3.57 -7.62 -8.67
CA LEU A 181 -4.23 -8.35 -7.59
C LEU A 181 -5.62 -8.75 -8.05
N GLN A 182 -5.95 -10.03 -7.89
CA GLN A 182 -7.25 -10.59 -8.21
C GLN A 182 -8.11 -10.60 -6.95
N VAL A 183 -9.27 -9.94 -7.02
CA VAL A 183 -10.20 -9.80 -5.90
C VAL A 183 -11.50 -10.50 -6.25
N PRO A 184 -11.94 -11.49 -5.46
CA PRO A 184 -13.23 -12.13 -5.67
C PRO A 184 -14.36 -11.14 -5.34
N VAL A 185 -15.39 -11.10 -6.19
CA VAL A 185 -16.57 -10.26 -6.03
C VAL A 185 -17.85 -11.05 -6.28
N GLY A 186 -18.96 -10.57 -5.70
CA GLY A 186 -20.26 -11.17 -5.94
C GLY A 186 -20.71 -11.03 -7.39
N LEU A 187 -21.63 -11.90 -7.83
CA LEU A 187 -22.25 -11.78 -9.15
C LEU A 187 -23.57 -11.00 -9.05
N THR A 188 -23.78 -10.06 -9.97
CA THR A 188 -25.01 -9.25 -10.01
C THR A 188 -26.27 -10.08 -10.28
N ILE A 189 -26.14 -11.25 -10.89
CA ILE A 189 -27.27 -12.16 -11.14
C ILE A 189 -27.92 -12.65 -9.84
N HIS A 190 -27.14 -12.74 -8.76
CA HIS A 190 -27.64 -13.19 -7.46
C HIS A 190 -28.30 -12.08 -6.66
N THR A 191 -28.24 -10.83 -7.11
CA THR A 191 -28.76 -9.67 -6.34
C THR A 191 -30.23 -9.84 -5.98
N SER A 192 -31.11 -10.20 -6.93
CA SER A 192 -32.53 -10.36 -6.63
C SER A 192 -32.78 -11.46 -5.59
N LEU A 193 -32.12 -12.61 -5.75
CA LEU A 193 -32.26 -13.74 -4.83
C LEU A 193 -31.80 -13.37 -3.42
N VAL A 194 -30.59 -12.81 -3.31
CA VAL A 194 -30.00 -12.41 -2.04
C VAL A 194 -30.90 -11.36 -1.36
N CYS A 195 -31.32 -10.32 -2.09
CA CYS A 195 -32.20 -9.28 -1.53
C CYS A 195 -33.53 -9.86 -1.02
N SER A 196 -34.21 -10.72 -1.80
CA SER A 196 -35.48 -11.31 -1.39
C SER A 196 -35.35 -12.20 -0.16
N VAL A 197 -34.33 -13.07 -0.12
CA VAL A 197 -34.10 -13.97 1.01
C VAL A 197 -33.69 -13.20 2.26
N THR A 198 -32.77 -12.25 2.15
CA THR A 198 -32.36 -11.39 3.27
C THR A 198 -33.55 -10.63 3.83
N LEU A 199 -34.37 -10.00 2.97
CA LEU A 199 -35.56 -9.26 3.42
C LEU A 199 -36.54 -10.16 4.17
N LEU A 200 -36.82 -11.35 3.64
CA LEU A 200 -37.75 -12.30 4.28
C LEU A 200 -37.24 -12.74 5.66
N ILE A 201 -35.96 -13.09 5.76
CA ILE A 201 -35.34 -13.48 7.02
C ILE A 201 -35.33 -12.30 8.01
N THR A 202 -35.00 -11.09 7.56
CA THR A 202 -35.04 -9.90 8.40
C THR A 202 -36.42 -9.66 8.97
N ILE A 203 -37.49 -9.73 8.15
CA ILE A 203 -38.87 -9.58 8.62
C ILE A 203 -39.22 -10.68 9.65
N LEU A 204 -38.86 -11.93 9.36
CA LEU A 204 -39.10 -13.04 10.29
C LEU A 204 -38.39 -12.82 11.63
N CYS A 205 -37.10 -12.50 11.62
CA CYS A 205 -36.33 -12.25 12.83
C CYS A 205 -36.87 -11.04 13.62
N SER A 206 -37.17 -9.93 12.93
CA SER A 206 -37.73 -8.73 13.57
C SER A 206 -39.10 -9.00 14.21
N THR A 207 -39.97 -9.77 13.55
CA THR A 207 -41.27 -10.15 14.12
C THR A 207 -41.12 -11.06 15.34
N LEU A 208 -40.22 -12.04 15.30
CA LEU A 208 -39.94 -12.90 16.46
C LEU A 208 -39.39 -12.11 17.65
N ILE A 209 -38.46 -11.18 17.41
CA ILE A 209 -37.93 -10.28 18.45
C ILE A 209 -39.07 -9.43 19.03
N LEU A 210 -39.91 -8.84 18.17
CA LEU A 210 -41.04 -8.02 18.61
C LEU A 210 -42.02 -8.82 19.47
N VAL A 211 -42.38 -10.04 19.06
CA VAL A 211 -43.24 -10.95 19.84
C VAL A 211 -42.60 -11.29 21.19
N ALA A 212 -41.29 -11.55 21.23
CA ALA A 212 -40.59 -11.82 22.47
C ALA A 212 -40.61 -10.60 23.41
N VAL A 213 -40.38 -9.41 22.86
CA VAL A 213 -40.44 -8.14 23.61
C VAL A 213 -41.85 -7.92 24.20
N PHE A 214 -42.92 -8.18 23.44
CA PHE A 214 -44.27 -8.06 23.97
C PHE A 214 -44.62 -9.11 25.02
N LYS A 215 -44.11 -10.33 24.87
CA LYS A 215 -44.45 -11.45 25.76
C LYS A 215 -43.66 -11.44 27.07
N TYR A 216 -42.41 -10.98 27.03
CA TYR A 216 -41.47 -11.08 28.15
C TYR A 216 -40.93 -9.72 28.63
N GLY A 217 -41.23 -8.64 27.90
CA GLY A 217 -40.82 -7.29 28.30
C GLY A 217 -41.62 -6.80 29.51
N HIS A 218 -40.95 -6.62 30.64
CA HIS A 218 -41.49 -5.86 31.74
C HIS A 218 -41.31 -4.36 31.46
N PHE A 219 -42.34 -3.75 30.86
CA PHE A 219 -42.40 -2.31 30.73
C PHE A 219 -42.87 -1.73 32.07
N SER A 220 -41.93 -1.34 32.95
CA SER A 220 -42.26 -0.46 34.07
C SER A 220 -42.42 0.95 33.52
N LEU A 221 -43.63 1.50 33.64
CA LEU A 221 -43.91 2.91 33.41
C LEU A 221 -43.41 3.76 34.59
#